data_AF-A0A1X2IEQ2-F1
#
_entry.id   AF-A0A1X2IEQ2-F1
#
_cell.length_a   1.000
_cell.length_b   1.000
_cell.length_c   1.000
_cell.angle_alpha   90.00
_cell.angle_beta   90.00
_cell.angle_gamma   90.00
#
_symmetry.space_group_name_H-M   'P 1'
#
loop_
_entity.id
_entity.type
_entity.pdbx_description
1 polymer ?
#
loop_
_entity_poly.entity_id
_entity_poly.type
_entity_poly.pdbx_seq_one_letter_code
_entity_poly.pdbx_strand_id
1 'polypeptide(L)'
;MKFAKQLETESESIPSEWRPYLIQYKKLKKLIAKVADEIEKHGVSVSMLHDCLENSTDQDAPTASSGGSPDVNAPQVQYYFTGEAPNIRPCIRFTYDSSNSKVTELLSDLIDGQNNRIINETSMTNTAKNLNTPPLEYQRSHDNTDFFTLARTDVGSVAQVDVDGNGTGDSSSHDTDNNKCSDVNNINSQAPNDSSTTIPSITTTEITEDSNSTTTLPKSSSDDTSTEHRRRNSTAKMIRDLTELTLHKDGTKKVRGQMRSLVVELEQDDEFFYMLMTELQSATRLQHKTSNRFEGDINELEKRMVQVASPNQKSDMYVWRKIFSIYMDAQIFEGRLEADRSMHSVQKAKEQMSWFASQIQQENLVSKLKNRTSKSALQQFMALNTELITMKHYQVLNQTAMIKILKKHDKRSGLNASTSFPDFVGSNEFFTPTLAKILCAAITEKLTTIIPQPDDYACPVCMSVAWRPIRLTCGHVFCVRCLIKAQKKKMNSCPMCRHPSAVQTASALNLDEPLQNFLLMYFPKEIKQKKRENEREQAIEDVEAFTGRSYTPEQIARMSRDNNQNCTIM
;
A
#
# COMPACT_ATOMS: atom_id res chain seq x y z
N MET A 1 -24.28 -18.67 -10.23
CA MET A 1 -24.42 -17.20 -10.46
C MET A 1 -23.91 -16.31 -9.32
N LYS A 2 -23.94 -16.76 -8.04
CA LYS A 2 -23.68 -15.94 -6.82
C LYS A 2 -22.62 -14.82 -6.94
N PHE A 3 -21.35 -15.12 -7.25
CA PHE A 3 -20.26 -14.13 -7.19
C PHE A 3 -20.45 -12.88 -8.09
N ALA A 4 -21.03 -13.02 -9.28
CA ALA A 4 -21.19 -11.86 -10.17
C ALA A 4 -22.17 -10.81 -9.62
N LYS A 5 -23.18 -11.24 -8.83
CA LYS A 5 -24.08 -10.34 -8.11
C LYS A 5 -23.43 -9.79 -6.84
N GLN A 6 -22.64 -10.61 -6.15
CA GLN A 6 -21.87 -10.21 -4.98
C GLN A 6 -20.90 -9.07 -5.30
N LEU A 7 -20.12 -9.19 -6.39
CA LEU A 7 -19.18 -8.16 -6.84
C LEU A 7 -19.90 -6.83 -7.15
N GLU A 8 -21.09 -6.89 -7.75
CA GLU A 8 -21.91 -5.69 -7.99
C GLU A 8 -22.34 -5.02 -6.66
N THR A 9 -22.89 -5.78 -5.71
CA THR A 9 -23.30 -5.24 -4.41
C THR A 9 -22.12 -4.71 -3.59
N GLU A 10 -20.96 -5.38 -3.59
CA GLU A 10 -19.77 -4.87 -2.89
C GLU A 10 -19.19 -3.61 -3.58
N SER A 11 -19.29 -3.50 -4.91
CA SER A 11 -18.91 -2.31 -5.68
C SER A 11 -19.72 -1.05 -5.35
N GLU A 12 -20.93 -1.18 -4.77
CA GLU A 12 -21.70 -0.04 -4.27
C GLU A 12 -20.95 0.71 -3.15
N SER A 13 -20.07 0.02 -2.42
CA SER A 13 -19.20 0.60 -1.38
C SER A 13 -17.85 1.13 -1.90
N ILE A 14 -17.60 1.09 -3.22
CA ILE A 14 -16.44 1.68 -3.90
C ILE A 14 -16.84 3.04 -4.51
N PRO A 15 -15.96 4.08 -4.48
CA PRO A 15 -16.20 5.38 -5.11
C PRO A 15 -16.55 5.26 -6.60
N SER A 16 -17.49 6.08 -7.09
CA SER A 16 -18.06 5.95 -8.43
C SER A 16 -17.00 6.10 -9.53
N GLU A 17 -15.98 6.93 -9.28
CA GLU A 17 -14.83 7.17 -10.13
C GLU A 17 -13.83 5.99 -10.20
N TRP A 18 -13.88 5.04 -9.25
CA TRP A 18 -13.04 3.83 -9.23
C TRP A 18 -13.75 2.61 -9.83
N ARG A 19 -15.08 2.58 -9.84
CA ARG A 19 -15.89 1.47 -10.40
C ARG A 19 -15.57 1.10 -11.87
N PRO A 20 -15.24 2.03 -12.79
CA PRO A 20 -14.84 1.69 -14.16
C PRO A 20 -13.57 0.84 -14.25
N TYR A 21 -12.73 0.88 -13.20
CA TYR A 21 -11.48 0.14 -13.06
C TYR A 21 -11.64 -1.14 -12.21
N LEU A 22 -12.88 -1.60 -11.98
CA LEU A 22 -13.13 -2.94 -11.46
C LEU A 22 -13.20 -3.95 -12.62
N ILE A 23 -12.64 -5.14 -12.43
CA ILE A 23 -12.64 -6.21 -13.43
C ILE A 23 -14.09 -6.55 -13.83
N GLN A 24 -14.39 -6.46 -15.12
CA GLN A 24 -15.74 -6.51 -15.67
C GLN A 24 -16.19 -7.96 -15.87
N TYR A 25 -16.27 -8.68 -14.75
CA TYR A 25 -16.51 -10.13 -14.62
C TYR A 25 -17.67 -10.65 -15.49
N LYS A 26 -18.70 -9.83 -15.74
CA LYS A 26 -19.83 -10.17 -16.63
C LYS A 26 -19.47 -10.20 -18.13
N LYS A 27 -18.51 -9.39 -18.61
CA LYS A 27 -17.99 -9.41 -19.98
C LYS A 27 -17.04 -10.58 -20.18
N LEU A 28 -16.00 -10.66 -19.36
CA LEU A 28 -15.01 -11.76 -19.37
C LEU A 28 -15.69 -13.15 -19.30
N LYS A 29 -16.73 -13.31 -18.48
CA LYS A 29 -17.52 -14.56 -18.41
C LYS A 29 -18.23 -14.93 -19.73
N LYS A 30 -18.53 -13.98 -20.62
CA LYS A 30 -19.08 -14.27 -21.95
C LYS A 30 -17.98 -14.80 -22.88
N LEU A 31 -16.79 -14.22 -22.84
CA LEU A 31 -15.65 -14.67 -23.65
C LEU A 31 -15.23 -16.10 -23.29
N ILE A 32 -15.18 -16.45 -21.99
CA ILE A 32 -14.93 -17.83 -21.54
C ILE A 32 -15.90 -18.86 -22.13
N ALA A 33 -17.15 -18.49 -22.45
CA ALA A 33 -18.05 -19.40 -23.15
C ALA A 33 -17.55 -19.64 -24.58
N LYS A 34 -17.26 -18.57 -25.32
CA LYS A 34 -16.71 -18.66 -26.68
C LYS A 34 -15.39 -19.43 -26.74
N VAL A 35 -14.53 -19.32 -25.72
CA VAL A 35 -13.26 -20.08 -25.64
C VAL A 35 -13.52 -21.57 -25.59
N ALA A 36 -14.48 -22.02 -24.78
CA ALA A 36 -14.90 -23.43 -24.75
C ALA A 36 -15.50 -23.86 -26.10
N ASP A 37 -16.39 -23.02 -26.67
CA ASP A 37 -16.99 -23.27 -27.98
C ASP A 37 -15.93 -23.35 -29.11
N GLU A 38 -14.84 -22.57 -29.03
CA GLU A 38 -13.72 -22.61 -29.99
C GLU A 38 -12.81 -23.84 -29.78
N ILE A 39 -12.57 -24.26 -28.54
CA ILE A 39 -11.80 -25.47 -28.23
C ILE A 39 -12.50 -26.72 -28.77
N GLU A 40 -13.80 -26.88 -28.48
CA GLU A 40 -14.61 -27.99 -28.99
C GLU A 40 -14.70 -27.97 -30.53
N LYS A 41 -14.77 -26.77 -31.14
CA LYS A 41 -14.76 -26.61 -32.61
C LYS A 41 -13.44 -27.02 -33.27
N HIS A 42 -12.32 -27.00 -32.56
CA HIS A 42 -11.04 -27.53 -33.05
C HIS A 42 -10.88 -29.04 -32.79
N GLY A 43 -11.92 -29.75 -32.34
CA GLY A 43 -11.89 -31.20 -32.11
C GLY A 43 -11.26 -31.63 -30.78
N VAL A 44 -10.75 -30.68 -29.99
CA VAL A 44 -10.19 -30.97 -28.67
C VAL A 44 -11.32 -30.99 -27.63
N SER A 45 -11.45 -32.06 -26.85
CA SER A 45 -12.40 -32.08 -25.74
C SER A 45 -11.82 -31.42 -24.49
N VAL A 46 -12.65 -30.61 -23.81
CA VAL A 46 -12.30 -29.92 -22.56
C VAL A 46 -11.83 -30.89 -21.45
N SER A 47 -12.38 -32.11 -21.43
CA SER A 47 -11.93 -33.18 -20.53
C SER A 47 -10.52 -33.68 -20.86
N MET A 48 -10.20 -33.89 -22.13
CA MET A 48 -8.87 -34.37 -22.55
C MET A 48 -7.76 -33.35 -22.22
N LEU A 49 -8.03 -32.05 -22.34
CA LEU A 49 -7.10 -31.01 -21.88
C LEU A 49 -6.88 -31.05 -20.37
N HIS A 50 -7.95 -31.20 -19.59
CA HIS A 50 -7.90 -31.29 -18.13
C HIS A 50 -7.06 -32.49 -17.68
N ASP A 51 -7.36 -33.67 -18.22
CA ASP A 51 -6.67 -34.92 -17.90
C ASP A 51 -5.18 -34.85 -18.30
N CYS A 52 -4.84 -34.30 -19.47
CA CYS A 52 -3.45 -34.19 -19.92
C CYS A 52 -2.65 -33.15 -19.12
N LEU A 53 -3.27 -32.06 -18.64
CA LEU A 53 -2.59 -31.03 -17.86
C LEU A 53 -2.43 -31.43 -16.39
N GLU A 54 -3.40 -32.10 -15.75
CA GLU A 54 -3.23 -32.60 -14.37
C GLU A 54 -2.13 -33.69 -14.29
N ASN A 55 -2.06 -34.61 -15.25
CA ASN A 55 -0.98 -35.62 -15.33
C ASN A 55 0.41 -35.02 -15.61
N SER A 56 0.51 -33.72 -15.96
CA SER A 56 1.79 -33.03 -16.16
C SER A 56 2.38 -32.46 -14.86
N THR A 57 1.55 -32.14 -13.86
CA THR A 57 1.99 -31.45 -12.63
C THR A 57 2.57 -32.36 -11.55
N ASP A 58 2.34 -33.67 -11.59
CA ASP A 58 2.83 -34.62 -10.57
C ASP A 58 4.26 -35.15 -10.84
N GLN A 59 4.91 -34.79 -11.95
CA GLN A 59 6.19 -35.41 -12.34
C GLN A 59 7.44 -34.85 -11.61
N ASP A 60 7.32 -33.72 -10.91
CA ASP A 60 8.42 -33.14 -10.10
C ASP A 60 8.49 -33.69 -8.66
N ALA A 61 7.64 -34.65 -8.29
CA ALA A 61 7.62 -35.25 -6.95
C ALA A 61 8.57 -36.49 -6.84
N PRO A 62 9.48 -36.56 -5.85
CA PRO A 62 10.41 -37.68 -5.70
C PRO A 62 9.76 -38.96 -5.16
N THR A 63 9.20 -39.75 -6.08
CA THR A 63 8.92 -41.20 -6.03
C THR A 63 8.48 -41.85 -4.71
N ALA A 64 7.21 -42.28 -4.65
CA ALA A 64 6.75 -43.36 -3.76
C ALA A 64 5.63 -44.21 -4.40
N SER A 65 6.02 -45.18 -5.22
CA SER A 65 5.30 -46.41 -5.59
C SER A 65 3.75 -46.44 -5.54
N SER A 66 3.10 -46.26 -6.69
CA SER A 66 1.99 -47.14 -7.09
C SER A 66 2.00 -47.36 -8.60
N GLY A 67 1.55 -48.55 -9.05
CA GLY A 67 1.82 -49.02 -10.41
C GLY A 67 0.82 -48.57 -11.46
N GLY A 68 1.10 -47.46 -12.13
CA GLY A 68 0.51 -47.09 -13.43
C GLY A 68 1.62 -46.77 -14.42
N SER A 69 1.62 -47.42 -15.59
CA SER A 69 2.43 -46.94 -16.72
C SER A 69 1.82 -45.64 -17.24
N PRO A 70 2.59 -44.57 -17.51
CA PRO A 70 2.06 -43.41 -18.22
C PRO A 70 1.50 -43.89 -19.58
N ASP A 71 0.30 -43.44 -19.94
CA ASP A 71 -0.33 -43.91 -21.18
C ASP A 71 0.45 -43.36 -22.38
N VAL A 72 1.15 -44.26 -23.07
CA VAL A 72 2.00 -44.00 -24.24
C VAL A 72 1.16 -43.54 -25.47
N ASN A 73 -0.14 -43.36 -25.30
CA ASN A 73 -1.09 -42.85 -26.28
C ASN A 73 -1.63 -41.44 -25.99
N ALA A 74 -1.18 -40.74 -24.94
CA ALA A 74 -1.55 -39.35 -24.67
C ALA A 74 -0.47 -38.36 -25.15
N PRO A 75 -0.81 -37.26 -25.84
CA PRO A 75 0.14 -36.18 -26.11
C PRO A 75 0.43 -35.40 -24.81
N GLN A 76 1.68 -34.95 -24.64
CA GLN A 76 2.02 -34.01 -23.57
C GLN A 76 1.47 -32.63 -23.92
N VAL A 77 0.65 -32.05 -23.04
CA VAL A 77 0.05 -30.72 -23.24
C VAL A 77 0.74 -29.70 -22.33
N GLN A 78 1.06 -28.52 -22.86
CA GLN A 78 1.55 -27.38 -22.10
C GLN A 78 0.76 -26.12 -22.51
N TYR A 79 0.20 -25.42 -21.52
CA TYR A 79 -0.40 -24.09 -21.72
C TYR A 79 0.52 -23.03 -21.11
N TYR A 80 0.79 -21.96 -21.87
CA TYR A 80 1.75 -20.93 -21.50
C TYR A 80 1.43 -19.60 -22.19
N PHE A 81 2.06 -18.53 -21.72
CA PHE A 81 1.89 -17.18 -22.25
C PHE A 81 3.19 -16.66 -22.89
N THR A 82 3.05 -15.81 -23.91
CA THR A 82 4.16 -15.12 -24.58
C THR A 82 3.81 -13.65 -24.86
N GLY A 83 4.78 -12.87 -25.33
CA GLY A 83 4.61 -11.43 -25.60
C GLY A 83 4.87 -10.55 -24.38
N GLU A 84 4.47 -9.28 -24.49
CA GLU A 84 4.64 -8.26 -23.44
C GLU A 84 3.30 -7.54 -23.20
N ALA A 85 2.98 -7.22 -21.95
CA ALA A 85 1.69 -6.62 -21.61
C ALA A 85 1.51 -5.20 -22.22
N PRO A 86 0.36 -4.88 -22.87
CA PRO A 86 -0.90 -5.62 -22.87
C PRO A 86 -1.03 -6.73 -23.92
N ASN A 87 -0.10 -6.82 -24.88
CA ASN A 87 -0.15 -7.69 -26.05
C ASN A 87 0.37 -9.10 -25.74
N ILE A 88 -0.19 -9.73 -24.71
CA ILE A 88 0.10 -11.11 -24.35
C ILE A 88 -0.63 -12.10 -25.29
N ARG A 89 -0.05 -13.29 -25.45
CA ARG A 89 -0.57 -14.38 -26.28
C ARG A 89 -0.62 -15.68 -25.47
N PRO A 90 -1.80 -16.20 -25.08
CA PRO A 90 -1.95 -17.60 -24.68
C PRO A 90 -1.55 -18.55 -25.83
N CYS A 91 -0.92 -19.67 -25.49
CA CYS A 91 -0.51 -20.70 -26.44
C CYS A 91 -0.73 -22.09 -25.82
N ILE A 92 -1.36 -23.00 -26.57
CA ILE A 92 -1.43 -24.42 -26.23
C ILE A 92 -0.41 -25.17 -27.09
N ARG A 93 0.51 -25.91 -26.47
CA ARG A 93 1.46 -26.79 -27.15
C ARG A 93 1.11 -28.24 -26.88
N PHE A 94 1.01 -29.03 -27.95
CA PHE A 94 0.88 -30.49 -27.93
C PHE A 94 2.19 -31.09 -28.42
N THR A 95 2.84 -31.92 -27.60
CA THR A 95 4.07 -32.63 -27.97
C THR A 95 3.80 -34.13 -28.00
N TYR A 96 4.13 -34.78 -29.11
CA TYR A 96 3.71 -36.16 -29.39
C TYR A 96 4.72 -36.94 -30.23
N ASP A 97 4.71 -38.27 -30.10
CA ASP A 97 5.47 -39.17 -30.97
C ASP A 97 4.69 -39.43 -32.26
N SER A 98 5.23 -39.01 -33.42
CA SER A 98 4.56 -39.20 -34.72
C SER A 98 4.61 -40.63 -35.27
N SER A 99 5.13 -41.59 -34.50
CA SER A 99 4.92 -43.02 -34.75
C SER A 99 3.65 -43.56 -34.09
N ASN A 100 3.02 -42.81 -33.18
CA ASN A 100 1.70 -43.16 -32.65
C ASN A 100 0.59 -42.71 -33.60
N SER A 101 0.00 -43.69 -34.30
CA SER A 101 -1.08 -43.45 -35.27
C SER A 101 -2.30 -42.76 -34.65
N LYS A 102 -2.69 -43.12 -33.42
CA LYS A 102 -3.90 -42.57 -32.77
C LYS A 102 -3.74 -41.09 -32.42
N VAL A 103 -2.58 -40.71 -31.89
CA VAL A 103 -2.31 -39.29 -31.56
C VAL A 103 -2.16 -38.47 -32.83
N THR A 104 -1.56 -39.05 -33.87
CA THR A 104 -1.43 -38.39 -35.18
C THR A 104 -2.79 -38.21 -35.86
N GLU A 105 -3.71 -39.17 -35.72
CA GLU A 105 -5.10 -39.09 -36.19
C GLU A 105 -5.88 -38.02 -35.41
N LEU A 106 -5.87 -38.05 -34.07
CA LEU A 106 -6.52 -37.04 -33.21
C LEU A 106 -6.01 -35.60 -33.45
N LEU A 107 -4.73 -35.43 -33.76
CA LEU A 107 -4.16 -34.11 -34.09
C LEU A 107 -4.30 -33.75 -35.58
N SER A 108 -4.65 -34.69 -36.46
CA SER A 108 -4.88 -34.39 -37.88
C SER A 108 -6.14 -33.54 -38.09
N ASP A 109 -7.20 -33.75 -37.31
CA ASP A 109 -8.39 -32.89 -37.32
C ASP A 109 -8.06 -31.42 -36.98
N LEU A 110 -7.15 -31.19 -36.02
CA LEU A 110 -6.66 -29.85 -35.70
C LEU A 110 -5.88 -29.25 -36.88
N ILE A 111 -4.96 -30.02 -37.45
CA ILE A 111 -4.06 -29.58 -38.53
C ILE A 111 -4.86 -29.25 -39.80
N ASP A 112 -5.81 -30.09 -40.19
CA ASP A 112 -6.61 -29.90 -41.40
C ASP A 112 -7.78 -28.92 -41.21
N GLY A 113 -8.36 -28.83 -40.01
CA GLY A 113 -9.25 -27.73 -39.64
C GLY A 113 -8.54 -26.37 -39.75
N GLN A 114 -7.30 -26.30 -39.27
CA GLN A 114 -6.42 -25.13 -39.41
C GLN A 114 -6.04 -24.84 -40.87
N ASN A 115 -5.87 -25.85 -41.74
CA ASN A 115 -5.51 -25.67 -43.15
C ASN A 115 -6.68 -25.16 -44.00
N ASN A 116 -7.88 -25.68 -43.77
CA ASN A 116 -9.11 -25.17 -44.38
C ASN A 116 -9.41 -23.70 -44.01
N ARG A 117 -8.95 -23.23 -42.84
CA ARG A 117 -9.06 -21.82 -42.42
C ARG A 117 -8.26 -20.87 -43.35
N ILE A 118 -7.05 -21.26 -43.79
CA ILE A 118 -6.21 -20.48 -44.74
C ILE A 118 -6.94 -20.26 -46.07
N ILE A 119 -7.50 -21.34 -46.62
CA ILE A 119 -8.13 -21.38 -47.95
C ILE A 119 -9.37 -20.48 -47.98
N ASN A 120 -10.11 -20.43 -46.87
CA ASN A 120 -11.30 -19.60 -46.73
C ASN A 120 -10.97 -18.11 -46.49
N GLU A 121 -9.97 -17.76 -45.68
CA GLU A 121 -9.53 -16.35 -45.56
C GLU A 121 -9.06 -15.79 -46.91
N THR A 122 -8.30 -16.58 -47.67
CA THR A 122 -7.80 -16.21 -49.00
C THR A 122 -8.96 -15.91 -49.97
N SER A 123 -10.12 -16.56 -49.78
CA SER A 123 -11.31 -16.37 -50.62
C SER A 123 -12.20 -15.18 -50.21
N MET A 124 -12.16 -14.75 -48.93
CA MET A 124 -13.07 -13.73 -48.39
C MET A 124 -12.59 -12.27 -48.58
N THR A 125 -11.33 -12.04 -48.94
CA THR A 125 -10.72 -10.70 -48.98
C THR A 125 -11.16 -9.79 -50.16
N ASN A 126 -12.00 -10.28 -51.08
CA ASN A 126 -12.35 -9.58 -52.33
C ASN A 126 -13.72 -8.85 -52.33
N THR A 127 -14.44 -8.76 -51.20
CA THR A 127 -15.76 -8.10 -51.15
C THR A 127 -16.00 -7.20 -49.93
N ALA A 128 -16.78 -6.14 -50.14
CA ALA A 128 -17.25 -5.13 -49.18
C ALA A 128 -16.23 -4.09 -48.66
N LYS A 129 -16.39 -2.84 -49.12
CA LYS A 129 -15.95 -1.60 -48.45
C LYS A 129 -17.11 -1.00 -47.65
N ASN A 130 -16.80 0.02 -46.84
CA ASN A 130 -17.68 1.00 -46.19
C ASN A 130 -18.43 0.54 -44.93
N LEU A 131 -17.97 1.07 -43.80
CA LEU A 131 -18.79 1.85 -42.87
C LEU A 131 -17.88 2.92 -42.24
N ASN A 132 -18.36 4.17 -42.13
CA ASN A 132 -17.58 5.31 -41.64
C ASN A 132 -17.89 5.59 -40.17
N THR A 133 -16.84 5.72 -39.35
CA THR A 133 -16.89 6.39 -38.04
C THR A 133 -15.65 7.30 -37.92
N PRO A 134 -15.79 8.55 -37.47
CA PRO A 134 -14.68 9.49 -37.42
C PRO A 134 -13.72 9.19 -36.25
N PRO A 135 -12.42 9.48 -36.38
CA PRO A 135 -11.50 9.45 -35.25
C PRO A 135 -11.84 10.59 -34.27
N LEU A 136 -11.83 10.30 -32.98
CA LEU A 136 -12.02 11.31 -31.93
C LEU A 136 -10.71 12.04 -31.64
N GLU A 137 -10.63 13.29 -32.07
CA GLU A 137 -9.54 14.21 -31.76
C GLU A 137 -9.71 14.79 -30.34
N TYR A 138 -8.64 14.74 -29.53
CA TYR A 138 -8.67 15.20 -28.14
C TYR A 138 -8.42 16.72 -28.05
N GLN A 139 -9.49 17.51 -28.05
CA GLN A 139 -9.40 18.93 -27.72
C GLN A 139 -9.35 19.13 -26.19
N ARG A 140 -8.31 19.84 -25.72
CA ARG A 140 -8.10 20.15 -24.30
C ARG A 140 -8.80 21.47 -23.94
N SER A 141 -9.94 21.39 -23.27
CA SER A 141 -10.58 22.58 -22.69
C SER A 141 -9.79 23.11 -21.49
N HIS A 142 -9.38 24.38 -21.55
CA HIS A 142 -9.05 25.14 -20.36
C HIS A 142 -10.35 25.52 -19.66
N ASP A 143 -10.57 25.02 -18.44
CA ASP A 143 -10.67 25.83 -17.23
C ASP A 143 -10.83 24.92 -16.00
N ASN A 144 -10.30 25.33 -14.86
CA ASN A 144 -9.95 24.42 -13.75
C ASN A 144 -10.56 24.88 -12.42
N THR A 145 -11.89 24.81 -12.32
CA THR A 145 -12.70 25.22 -11.15
C THR A 145 -13.71 24.14 -10.75
N ASP A 146 -14.26 24.27 -9.53
CA ASP A 146 -15.15 23.34 -8.79
C ASP A 146 -14.37 22.27 -7.99
N PHE A 147 -13.99 22.48 -6.72
CA PHE A 147 -14.64 23.11 -5.56
C PHE A 147 -15.88 22.35 -5.03
N PHE A 148 -15.76 21.86 -3.78
CA PHE A 148 -16.78 21.04 -3.11
C PHE A 148 -17.92 21.89 -2.55
N THR A 149 -19.17 21.42 -2.71
CA THR A 149 -20.28 21.79 -1.82
C THR A 149 -20.99 20.54 -1.31
N LEU A 150 -20.82 20.24 -0.02
CA LEU A 150 -21.64 19.26 0.70
C LEU A 150 -22.94 19.95 1.14
N ALA A 151 -24.02 19.75 0.38
CA ALA A 151 -25.35 20.15 0.81
C ALA A 151 -25.77 19.35 2.06
N ARG A 152 -26.29 20.06 3.07
CA ARG A 152 -26.73 19.46 4.34
C ARG A 152 -28.12 18.87 4.17
N THR A 153 -28.40 17.77 4.86
CA THR A 153 -29.77 17.38 5.19
C THR A 153 -30.36 18.41 6.14
N ASP A 154 -31.53 18.95 5.83
CA ASP A 154 -32.36 19.64 6.81
C ASP A 154 -33.83 19.28 6.62
N VAL A 155 -34.59 19.34 7.73
CA VAL A 155 -35.97 18.85 7.82
C VAL A 155 -36.94 19.98 7.50
N GLY A 156 -37.89 19.74 6.60
CA GLY A 156 -38.87 20.75 6.20
C GLY A 156 -40.01 20.92 7.22
N SER A 157 -40.35 22.17 7.55
CA SER A 157 -41.72 22.56 7.91
C SER A 157 -41.96 24.08 7.77
N VAL A 158 -42.88 24.43 6.87
CA VAL A 158 -43.87 25.53 6.93
C VAL A 158 -43.46 26.91 7.49
N ALA A 159 -43.43 27.92 6.62
CA ALA A 159 -44.32 29.11 6.71
C ALA A 159 -44.26 29.97 5.42
N GLN A 160 -45.37 30.62 5.06
CA GLN A 160 -45.45 31.70 4.06
C GLN A 160 -45.36 33.07 4.76
N VAL A 161 -44.76 34.07 4.12
CA VAL A 161 -45.37 35.40 3.87
C VAL A 161 -44.75 35.96 2.57
N ASP A 162 -45.55 36.67 1.78
CA ASP A 162 -45.15 37.39 0.56
C ASP A 162 -44.52 38.77 0.83
N VAL A 163 -44.15 39.49 -0.25
CA VAL A 163 -44.18 40.96 -0.48
C VAL A 163 -42.94 41.50 -1.23
N ASP A 164 -43.24 42.40 -2.17
CA ASP A 164 -42.42 43.12 -3.15
C ASP A 164 -41.21 43.91 -2.60
N GLY A 165 -40.29 44.35 -3.50
CA GLY A 165 -39.22 45.27 -3.08
C GLY A 165 -38.16 45.71 -4.10
N ASN A 166 -38.58 46.29 -5.23
CA ASN A 166 -37.79 47.14 -6.14
C ASN A 166 -36.69 48.04 -5.47
N GLY A 167 -35.53 48.28 -6.12
CA GLY A 167 -34.58 49.33 -5.65
C GLY A 167 -33.20 49.40 -6.33
N THR A 168 -33.07 50.25 -7.36
CA THR A 168 -31.79 50.65 -8.00
C THR A 168 -30.98 51.67 -7.18
N GLY A 169 -29.64 51.69 -7.33
CA GLY A 169 -28.81 52.89 -7.06
C GLY A 169 -27.46 52.65 -6.34
N ASP A 170 -26.43 53.50 -6.49
CA ASP A 170 -25.62 53.87 -7.67
C ASP A 170 -24.42 54.75 -7.20
N SER A 171 -23.26 54.61 -7.86
CA SER A 171 -22.13 55.56 -8.00
C SER A 171 -21.35 56.16 -6.81
N SER A 172 -20.10 56.54 -7.15
CA SER A 172 -19.12 57.41 -6.45
C SER A 172 -18.54 56.93 -5.09
N SER A 173 -17.23 56.81 -4.82
CA SER A 173 -15.96 57.44 -5.25
C SER A 173 -15.51 58.65 -4.43
N HIS A 174 -14.34 58.54 -3.78
CA HIS A 174 -13.44 59.68 -3.52
C HIS A 174 -12.02 59.22 -3.13
N ASP A 175 -11.01 59.73 -3.83
CA ASP A 175 -9.59 59.57 -3.51
C ASP A 175 -9.12 60.56 -2.43
N THR A 176 -8.00 60.27 -1.74
CA THR A 176 -6.90 61.23 -1.47
C THR A 176 -5.65 60.59 -0.83
N ASP A 177 -4.70 60.22 -1.68
CA ASP A 177 -3.31 60.73 -1.73
C ASP A 177 -2.34 60.83 -0.51
N ASN A 178 -1.07 60.53 -0.83
CA ASN A 178 0.22 61.07 -0.32
C ASN A 178 0.79 60.73 1.07
N ASN A 179 1.76 59.79 1.10
CA ASN A 179 3.23 60.04 1.27
C ASN A 179 3.98 58.67 1.34
N LYS A 180 5.16 58.39 0.74
CA LYS A 180 6.49 59.05 0.61
C LYS A 180 7.22 59.30 1.95
N CYS A 181 8.53 59.03 2.12
CA CYS A 181 9.54 58.49 1.20
C CYS A 181 10.55 57.55 1.92
N SER A 182 11.62 57.22 1.22
CA SER A 182 12.68 56.25 1.48
C SER A 182 13.73 56.66 2.53
N ASP A 183 14.56 55.70 2.99
CA ASP A 183 16.01 55.63 2.71
C ASP A 183 16.63 54.42 3.48
N VAL A 184 17.18 53.41 2.80
CA VAL A 184 18.61 53.26 2.42
C VAL A 184 19.58 53.23 3.61
N ASN A 185 20.14 52.03 3.89
CA ASN A 185 21.59 51.86 4.07
C ASN A 185 22.03 50.39 4.01
N ASN A 186 23.30 50.17 3.66
CA ASN A 186 23.97 48.86 3.53
C ASN A 186 25.46 49.06 3.88
N ILE A 187 26.07 48.16 4.67
CA ILE A 187 27.51 47.83 4.61
C ILE A 187 27.81 46.55 5.42
N ASN A 188 28.17 45.50 4.68
CA ASN A 188 29.21 44.49 4.91
C ASN A 188 30.04 44.52 6.22
N SER A 189 30.26 43.35 6.86
CA SER A 189 31.63 42.79 7.11
C SER A 189 31.69 41.42 7.80
N GLN A 190 32.38 40.48 7.15
CA GLN A 190 33.33 39.47 7.69
C GLN A 190 32.85 38.30 8.61
N ALA A 191 33.46 37.12 8.37
CA ALA A 191 33.37 35.89 9.18
C ALA A 191 34.62 35.73 10.08
N PRO A 192 34.71 34.65 10.90
CA PRO A 192 35.59 33.56 10.44
C PRO A 192 35.14 32.11 10.76
N ASN A 193 35.49 31.23 9.81
CA ASN A 193 35.94 29.83 9.89
C ASN A 193 35.39 28.82 10.93
N ASP A 194 34.86 27.73 10.37
CA ASP A 194 35.19 26.30 10.65
C ASP A 194 35.24 25.74 12.09
N SER A 195 34.37 24.75 12.35
CA SER A 195 34.80 23.35 12.56
C SER A 195 33.61 22.38 12.62
N SER A 196 33.73 21.21 12.01
CA SER A 196 32.71 20.16 11.92
C SER A 196 33.01 18.94 12.80
N THR A 197 31.97 18.20 13.21
CA THR A 197 31.93 16.73 13.48
C THR A 197 30.47 16.38 13.85
N THR A 198 29.62 15.90 12.93
CA THR A 198 29.46 14.50 12.45
C THR A 198 28.72 13.58 13.42
N ILE A 199 27.56 13.07 12.99
CA ILE A 199 26.81 11.94 13.57
C ILE A 199 27.08 10.71 12.68
N PRO A 200 27.30 9.50 13.23
CA PRO A 200 27.71 8.35 12.43
C PRO A 200 26.54 7.65 11.71
N SER A 201 26.80 7.24 10.46
CA SER A 201 26.08 6.16 9.76
C SER A 201 27.07 5.01 9.53
N ILE A 202 26.58 3.76 9.53
CA ILE A 202 27.44 2.58 9.35
C ILE A 202 27.33 2.04 7.91
N THR A 203 28.48 1.63 7.40
CA THR A 203 28.80 1.32 6.00
C THR A 203 28.19 0.03 5.47
N THR A 204 27.84 0.02 4.18
CA THR A 204 27.85 -1.18 3.33
C THR A 204 29.01 -1.05 2.35
N THR A 205 29.83 -2.09 2.17
CA THR A 205 31.06 -2.04 1.37
C THR A 205 30.86 -2.50 -0.07
N GLU A 206 31.28 -1.69 -1.03
CA GLU A 206 31.58 -2.13 -2.40
C GLU A 206 33.05 -2.57 -2.53
N ILE A 207 33.36 -3.32 -3.60
CA ILE A 207 34.73 -3.55 -4.09
C ILE A 207 34.77 -3.13 -5.57
N THR A 208 35.78 -2.33 -5.92
CA THR A 208 36.03 -1.77 -7.24
C THR A 208 36.86 -2.70 -8.14
N GLU A 209 36.79 -2.51 -9.47
CA GLU A 209 37.97 -2.13 -10.26
C GLU A 209 37.60 -1.70 -11.71
N ASP A 210 38.48 -0.90 -12.33
CA ASP A 210 38.24 -0.16 -13.60
C ASP A 210 38.78 -0.88 -14.85
N SER A 211 38.35 -0.46 -16.06
CA SER A 211 39.27 0.16 -17.06
C SER A 211 38.64 0.55 -18.41
N ASN A 212 39.11 1.67 -18.97
CA ASN A 212 38.66 2.32 -20.21
C ASN A 212 39.07 1.64 -21.52
N SER A 213 38.29 1.85 -22.61
CA SER A 213 38.71 2.52 -23.88
C SER A 213 37.87 2.10 -25.12
N THR A 214 37.80 2.78 -26.28
CA THR A 214 37.92 4.21 -26.70
C THR A 214 37.57 4.31 -28.21
N THR A 215 36.56 5.11 -28.59
CA THR A 215 36.35 5.82 -29.90
C THR A 215 36.55 5.12 -31.27
N THR A 216 35.52 5.14 -32.15
CA THR A 216 35.64 5.58 -33.57
C THR A 216 34.30 5.82 -34.30
N LEU A 217 34.29 6.80 -35.22
CA LEU A 217 33.31 7.25 -36.24
C LEU A 217 34.15 7.99 -37.34
N PRO A 218 33.70 8.38 -38.57
CA PRO A 218 32.33 8.77 -39.01
C PRO A 218 31.95 8.46 -40.51
N LYS A 219 30.92 9.16 -41.06
CA LYS A 219 30.48 9.36 -42.49
C LYS A 219 29.62 8.24 -43.12
N SER A 220 28.47 8.44 -43.79
CA SER A 220 27.88 9.46 -44.73
C SER A 220 28.31 9.29 -46.20
N SER A 221 27.47 9.30 -47.25
CA SER A 221 26.00 9.47 -47.45
C SER A 221 25.59 8.80 -48.82
N SER A 222 24.50 9.03 -49.58
CA SER A 222 23.31 9.95 -49.61
C SER A 222 22.28 9.46 -50.69
N ASP A 223 21.02 9.95 -50.63
CA ASP A 223 19.95 10.01 -51.67
C ASP A 223 19.43 8.67 -52.31
N ASP A 224 18.23 8.52 -52.91
CA ASP A 224 17.09 9.43 -53.20
C ASP A 224 15.73 8.66 -53.34
N THR A 225 14.61 9.39 -53.45
CA THR A 225 13.29 9.05 -54.08
C THR A 225 12.26 8.09 -53.42
N SER A 226 11.23 8.70 -52.82
CA SER A 226 9.78 8.51 -53.14
C SER A 226 8.96 7.25 -52.70
N THR A 227 7.69 7.51 -52.31
CA THR A 227 6.54 6.57 -52.16
C THR A 227 6.64 5.49 -51.06
N GLU A 228 5.58 5.02 -50.38
CA GLU A 228 4.15 5.38 -50.38
C GLU A 228 3.50 5.06 -49.01
N HIS A 229 2.34 5.64 -48.68
CA HIS A 229 1.53 5.23 -47.52
C HIS A 229 0.87 3.85 -47.76
N ARG A 230 1.51 2.77 -47.30
CA ARG A 230 0.91 1.42 -47.41
C ARG A 230 0.39 0.86 -46.07
N ARG A 231 -0.93 0.97 -45.87
CA ARG A 231 -1.69 0.13 -44.94
C ARG A 231 -1.32 -1.35 -45.16
N ARG A 232 -1.06 -2.09 -44.08
CA ARG A 232 -0.85 -3.55 -44.14
C ARG A 232 -1.81 -4.27 -43.21
N ASN A 233 -2.94 -4.71 -43.77
CA ASN A 233 -3.50 -5.98 -43.36
C ASN A 233 -2.54 -7.06 -43.86
N SER A 234 -2.17 -8.02 -43.01
CA SER A 234 -1.58 -9.30 -43.40
C SER A 234 -1.96 -10.33 -42.35
N THR A 235 -2.66 -11.38 -42.76
CA THR A 235 -3.20 -12.41 -41.87
C THR A 235 -2.24 -13.60 -41.73
N ALA A 236 -2.61 -14.49 -40.79
CA ALA A 236 -2.32 -15.93 -40.75
C ALA A 236 -0.88 -16.46 -40.60
N LYS A 237 -0.76 -17.36 -39.60
CA LYS A 237 0.17 -18.50 -39.48
C LYS A 237 1.69 -18.27 -39.63
N MET A 238 2.39 -18.49 -38.52
CA MET A 238 3.62 -19.31 -38.52
C MET A 238 3.40 -20.60 -37.73
N ILE A 239 3.02 -21.69 -38.39
CA ILE A 239 3.20 -23.03 -37.82
C ILE A 239 4.70 -23.33 -37.86
N ARG A 240 5.33 -23.45 -36.69
CA ARG A 240 6.76 -23.78 -36.59
C ARG A 240 6.90 -25.22 -36.06
N ASP A 241 6.86 -26.17 -36.99
CA ASP A 241 6.97 -27.62 -36.74
C ASP A 241 8.40 -27.97 -36.26
N LEU A 242 8.66 -27.70 -34.98
CA LEU A 242 9.96 -27.88 -34.33
C LEU A 242 10.23 -29.35 -34.05
N THR A 243 10.83 -30.02 -35.03
CA THR A 243 11.37 -31.38 -34.88
C THR A 243 12.65 -31.35 -34.04
N GLU A 244 12.58 -31.70 -32.76
CA GLU A 244 13.77 -31.87 -31.92
C GLU A 244 14.46 -33.23 -32.16
N LEU A 245 15.60 -33.20 -32.83
CA LEU A 245 16.44 -34.38 -33.09
C LEU A 245 17.36 -34.68 -31.90
N THR A 246 16.84 -35.37 -30.89
CA THR A 246 17.59 -35.80 -29.69
C THR A 246 18.58 -36.95 -29.98
N LEU A 247 19.74 -36.59 -30.56
CA LEU A 247 20.83 -37.50 -30.94
C LEU A 247 21.63 -38.06 -29.74
N HIS A 248 21.00 -38.91 -28.91
CA HIS A 248 21.75 -39.79 -28.02
C HIS A 248 22.29 -41.01 -28.77
N LYS A 249 23.60 -40.96 -29.08
CA LYS A 249 24.40 -42.11 -29.52
C LYS A 249 24.40 -43.20 -28.43
N ASP A 250 23.72 -44.32 -28.68
CA ASP A 250 24.36 -45.63 -28.62
C ASP A 250 23.65 -46.65 -29.53
N GLY A 251 24.35 -47.71 -29.93
CA GLY A 251 24.03 -48.54 -31.09
C GLY A 251 23.20 -49.79 -30.81
N THR A 252 21.87 -49.67 -30.70
CA THR A 252 20.95 -50.80 -30.98
C THR A 252 19.74 -50.36 -31.81
N LYS A 253 19.30 -51.21 -32.75
CA LYS A 253 18.20 -50.89 -33.68
C LYS A 253 16.83 -51.03 -32.99
N LYS A 254 16.38 -49.96 -32.33
CA LYS A 254 14.94 -49.65 -32.19
C LYS A 254 14.60 -48.48 -33.11
N VAL A 255 13.44 -48.53 -33.74
CA VAL A 255 12.84 -47.35 -34.38
C VAL A 255 12.46 -46.39 -33.24
N ARG A 256 13.26 -45.35 -33.02
CA ARG A 256 12.86 -44.23 -32.15
C ARG A 256 11.88 -43.38 -32.94
N GLY A 257 10.70 -43.15 -32.37
CA GLY A 257 9.70 -42.28 -32.96
C GLY A 257 10.17 -40.84 -33.05
N GLN A 258 9.64 -40.11 -34.04
CA GLN A 258 9.99 -38.72 -34.29
C GLN A 258 9.05 -37.84 -33.47
N MET A 259 9.56 -37.28 -32.38
CA MET A 259 8.80 -36.38 -31.52
C MET A 259 8.55 -35.05 -32.24
N ARG A 260 7.30 -34.60 -32.26
CA ARG A 260 6.84 -33.36 -32.90
C ARG A 260 6.13 -32.47 -31.90
N SER A 261 6.07 -31.18 -32.19
CA SER A 261 5.38 -30.19 -31.36
C SER A 261 4.49 -29.29 -32.20
N LEU A 262 3.18 -29.32 -31.91
CA LEU A 262 2.16 -28.49 -32.53
C LEU A 262 1.77 -27.38 -31.55
N VAL A 263 1.77 -26.12 -31.99
CA VAL A 263 1.28 -24.98 -31.22
C VAL A 263 -0.05 -24.49 -31.80
N VAL A 264 -1.02 -24.26 -30.93
CA VAL A 264 -2.37 -23.77 -31.23
C VAL A 264 -2.57 -22.43 -30.52
N GLU A 265 -2.92 -21.41 -31.30
CA GLU A 265 -3.42 -20.11 -30.84
C GLU A 265 -4.95 -20.11 -31.00
N LEU A 266 -5.68 -19.42 -30.09
CA LEU A 266 -7.14 -19.39 -30.05
C LEU A 266 -7.62 -17.93 -30.05
N GLU A 267 -8.37 -17.53 -31.09
CA GLU A 267 -8.82 -16.14 -31.31
C GLU A 267 -9.66 -15.60 -30.14
N GLN A 268 -10.49 -16.46 -29.52
CA GLN A 268 -11.34 -16.03 -28.40
C GLN A 268 -10.59 -16.03 -27.06
N ASP A 269 -9.46 -16.74 -26.97
CA ASP A 269 -8.60 -16.73 -25.78
C ASP A 269 -7.71 -15.50 -25.77
N ASP A 270 -7.16 -15.13 -26.93
CA ASP A 270 -6.53 -13.82 -27.18
C ASP A 270 -7.47 -12.68 -26.80
N GLU A 271 -8.76 -12.69 -27.23
CA GLU A 271 -9.74 -11.65 -26.86
C GLU A 271 -9.97 -11.60 -25.33
N PHE A 272 -10.04 -12.75 -24.66
CA PHE A 272 -10.23 -12.84 -23.21
C PHE A 272 -9.02 -12.29 -22.44
N PHE A 273 -7.80 -12.69 -22.82
CA PHE A 273 -6.59 -12.27 -22.11
C PHE A 273 -6.19 -10.84 -22.41
N TYR A 274 -6.40 -10.34 -23.64
CA TYR A 274 -6.25 -8.91 -23.95
C TYR A 274 -7.20 -8.04 -23.12
N MET A 275 -8.47 -8.44 -22.98
CA MET A 275 -9.44 -7.74 -22.14
C MET A 275 -9.04 -7.76 -20.66
N LEU A 276 -8.68 -8.94 -20.13
CA LEU A 276 -8.25 -9.09 -18.74
C LEU A 276 -6.99 -8.27 -18.45
N MET A 277 -5.99 -8.31 -19.33
CA MET A 277 -4.74 -7.57 -19.18
C MET A 277 -4.97 -6.05 -19.22
N THR A 278 -5.81 -5.58 -20.14
CA THR A 278 -6.19 -4.16 -20.24
C THR A 278 -6.90 -3.68 -18.96
N GLU A 279 -7.82 -4.47 -18.42
CA GLU A 279 -8.50 -4.15 -17.16
C GLU A 279 -7.52 -4.13 -15.98
N LEU A 280 -6.64 -5.13 -15.87
CA LEU A 280 -5.61 -5.22 -14.83
C LEU A 280 -4.61 -4.04 -14.87
N GLN A 281 -4.06 -3.72 -16.04
CA GLN A 281 -3.20 -2.54 -16.21
C GLN A 281 -3.92 -1.23 -15.84
N SER A 282 -5.20 -1.10 -16.21
CA SER A 282 -5.99 0.08 -15.85
C SER A 282 -6.15 0.23 -14.33
N ALA A 283 -6.31 -0.90 -13.63
CA ALA A 283 -6.49 -0.98 -12.19
C ALA A 283 -5.17 -0.71 -11.43
N THR A 284 -4.05 -1.29 -11.88
CA THR A 284 -2.71 -0.98 -11.32
C THR A 284 -2.36 0.49 -11.52
N ARG A 285 -2.69 1.08 -12.68
CA ARG A 285 -2.50 2.52 -12.94
C ARG A 285 -3.35 3.40 -12.00
N LEU A 286 -4.59 2.99 -11.69
CA LEU A 286 -5.40 3.69 -10.68
C LEU A 286 -4.76 3.56 -9.29
N GLN A 287 -4.36 2.36 -8.88
CA GLN A 287 -3.71 2.09 -7.59
C GLN A 287 -2.43 2.93 -7.40
N HIS A 288 -1.59 3.03 -8.42
CA HIS A 288 -0.38 3.87 -8.35
C HIS A 288 -0.74 5.36 -8.23
N LYS A 289 -1.74 5.83 -8.99
CA LYS A 289 -2.20 7.23 -8.92
C LYS A 289 -2.79 7.59 -7.55
N THR A 290 -3.60 6.70 -6.96
CA THR A 290 -4.18 6.92 -5.63
C THR A 290 -3.12 6.83 -4.54
N SER A 291 -2.17 5.88 -4.64
CA SER A 291 -1.03 5.79 -3.71
C SER A 291 -0.19 7.07 -3.67
N ASN A 292 0.20 7.62 -4.84
CA ASN A 292 1.00 8.85 -4.90
C ASN A 292 0.24 10.05 -4.31
N ARG A 293 -1.08 10.13 -4.54
CA ARG A 293 -1.94 11.15 -3.91
C ARG A 293 -1.96 10.97 -2.39
N PHE A 294 -2.21 9.75 -1.92
CA PHE A 294 -2.30 9.39 -0.51
C PHE A 294 -1.02 9.73 0.26
N GLU A 295 0.15 9.48 -0.32
CA GLU A 295 1.44 9.89 0.23
C GLU A 295 1.57 11.42 0.31
N GLY A 296 1.15 12.14 -0.74
CA GLY A 296 1.05 13.61 -0.74
C GLY A 296 0.14 14.14 0.38
N ASP A 297 -1.01 13.51 0.58
CA ASP A 297 -1.99 13.87 1.61
C ASP A 297 -1.51 13.52 3.04
N ILE A 298 -0.73 12.43 3.21
CA ILE A 298 0.02 12.16 4.46
C ILE A 298 1.03 13.27 4.72
N ASN A 299 1.86 13.62 3.73
CA ASN A 299 2.88 14.66 3.86
C ASN A 299 2.27 16.05 4.14
N GLU A 300 1.06 16.32 3.66
CA GLU A 300 0.32 17.55 3.97
C GLU A 300 -0.32 17.52 5.36
N LEU A 301 -0.81 16.36 5.82
CA LEU A 301 -1.23 16.17 7.21
C LEU A 301 -0.03 16.37 8.16
N GLU A 302 1.13 15.79 7.85
CA GLU A 302 2.37 15.88 8.63
C GLU A 302 2.73 17.35 8.97
N LYS A 303 2.76 18.22 7.96
CA LYS A 303 3.02 19.67 8.14
C LYS A 303 2.02 20.33 9.08
N ARG A 304 0.73 19.99 8.97
CA ARG A 304 -0.36 20.52 9.82
C ARG A 304 -0.23 19.99 11.25
N MET A 305 0.20 18.74 11.40
CA MET A 305 0.41 18.10 12.68
C MET A 305 1.58 18.73 13.46
N VAL A 306 2.69 19.06 12.80
CA VAL A 306 3.79 19.84 13.40
C VAL A 306 3.28 21.19 13.95
N GLN A 307 2.42 21.90 13.21
CA GLN A 307 1.87 23.19 13.66
C GLN A 307 0.96 23.08 14.90
N VAL A 308 0.18 22.00 15.05
CA VAL A 308 -0.77 21.82 16.17
C VAL A 308 -0.17 21.10 17.38
N ALA A 309 0.89 20.31 17.18
CA ALA A 309 1.70 19.72 18.24
C ALA A 309 2.69 20.72 18.86
N SER A 310 3.05 21.78 18.11
CA SER A 310 3.90 22.89 18.59
C SER A 310 3.44 23.42 19.96
N PRO A 311 4.34 23.54 20.97
CA PRO A 311 3.99 23.80 22.36
C PRO A 311 3.70 25.29 22.65
N ASN A 312 2.72 25.84 21.94
CA ASN A 312 2.19 27.18 22.18
C ASN A 312 1.01 27.18 23.18
N GLN A 313 0.63 28.35 23.70
CA GLN A 313 -0.43 28.50 24.71
C GLN A 313 -1.84 28.05 24.25
N LYS A 314 -2.05 27.83 22.95
CA LYS A 314 -3.32 27.35 22.36
C LYS A 314 -3.19 25.96 21.74
N SER A 315 -2.11 25.23 22.03
CA SER A 315 -1.87 23.89 21.49
C SER A 315 -2.93 22.88 21.95
N ASP A 316 -3.38 22.06 21.00
CA ASP A 316 -4.33 20.96 21.25
C ASP A 316 -3.60 19.65 21.58
N MET A 317 -2.30 19.73 21.89
CA MET A 317 -1.35 18.62 22.00
C MET A 317 -1.85 17.48 22.92
N TYR A 318 -2.43 17.81 24.08
CA TYR A 318 -3.03 16.82 24.99
C TYR A 318 -4.31 16.16 24.45
N VAL A 319 -5.12 16.87 23.65
CA VAL A 319 -6.29 16.30 22.99
C VAL A 319 -5.81 15.33 21.91
N TRP A 320 -4.77 15.71 21.16
CA TRP A 320 -4.11 14.87 20.18
C TRP A 320 -3.47 13.61 20.78
N ARG A 321 -2.73 13.67 21.90
CA ARG A 321 -2.26 12.48 22.64
C ARG A 321 -3.41 11.49 22.92
N LYS A 322 -4.56 11.99 23.38
CA LYS A 322 -5.75 11.16 23.64
C LYS A 322 -6.39 10.61 22.36
N ILE A 323 -6.43 11.38 21.26
CA ILE A 323 -6.86 10.90 19.94
C ILE A 323 -5.96 9.74 19.48
N PHE A 324 -4.63 9.86 19.60
CA PHE A 324 -3.69 8.81 19.19
C PHE A 324 -3.71 7.58 20.11
N SER A 325 -3.91 7.74 21.43
CA SER A 325 -4.19 6.60 22.32
C SER A 325 -5.40 5.80 21.83
N ILE A 326 -6.55 6.45 21.61
CA ILE A 326 -7.77 5.78 21.14
C ILE A 326 -7.54 5.15 19.75
N TYR A 327 -6.80 5.80 18.85
CA TYR A 327 -6.46 5.26 17.53
C TYR A 327 -5.60 3.98 17.63
N MET A 328 -4.55 4.01 18.46
CA MET A 328 -3.69 2.86 18.69
C MET A 328 -4.43 1.73 19.43
N ASP A 329 -5.42 2.04 20.26
CA ASP A 329 -6.27 1.06 20.94
C ASP A 329 -7.30 0.43 19.97
N ALA A 330 -7.81 1.22 19.02
CA ALA A 330 -8.76 0.78 17.98
C ALA A 330 -8.20 -0.31 17.04
N GLN A 331 -6.86 -0.36 16.85
CA GLN A 331 -6.20 -1.41 16.06
C GLN A 331 -6.85 -1.58 14.67
N ILE A 332 -7.04 -0.47 13.94
CA ILE A 332 -7.88 -0.47 12.72
C ILE A 332 -7.38 -1.46 11.67
N PHE A 333 -6.06 -1.51 11.44
CA PHE A 333 -5.46 -2.28 10.36
C PHE A 333 -4.76 -3.58 10.79
N GLU A 334 -4.17 -3.63 11.99
CA GLU A 334 -3.40 -4.76 12.52
C GLU A 334 -3.57 -4.84 14.04
N GLY A 335 -3.51 -6.05 14.61
CA GLY A 335 -3.71 -6.30 16.04
C GLY A 335 -2.39 -6.28 16.85
N ARG A 336 -2.49 -6.01 18.16
CA ARG A 336 -1.32 -5.98 19.07
C ARG A 336 -0.79 -7.37 19.46
N LEU A 337 -1.60 -8.41 19.35
CA LEU A 337 -1.20 -9.78 19.70
C LEU A 337 -0.31 -10.37 18.60
N GLU A 338 0.68 -11.18 18.96
CA GLU A 338 1.60 -11.78 17.97
C GLU A 338 0.87 -12.66 16.93
N ALA A 339 -0.23 -13.30 17.35
CA ALA A 339 -1.12 -14.08 16.48
C ALA A 339 -2.02 -13.22 15.55
N ASP A 340 -2.14 -11.90 15.77
CA ASP A 340 -3.00 -10.98 15.01
C ASP A 340 -2.19 -9.85 14.34
N ARG A 341 -0.87 -10.05 14.13
CA ARG A 341 -0.01 -9.21 13.24
C ARG A 341 -0.36 -9.34 11.75
N SER A 342 -1.46 -10.01 11.43
CA SER A 342 -2.03 -10.09 10.08
C SER A 342 -2.84 -8.83 9.79
N MET A 343 -2.87 -8.40 8.52
CA MET A 343 -3.64 -7.21 8.17
C MET A 343 -5.14 -7.53 8.17
N HIS A 344 -5.90 -6.86 9.04
CA HIS A 344 -7.32 -7.08 9.29
C HIS A 344 -8.18 -7.17 8.02
N SER A 345 -9.24 -7.98 8.05
CA SER A 345 -10.22 -7.99 6.97
C SER A 345 -10.82 -6.59 6.77
N VAL A 346 -11.25 -6.27 5.55
CA VAL A 346 -11.84 -4.95 5.24
C VAL A 346 -13.07 -4.67 6.12
N GLN A 347 -13.81 -5.71 6.49
CA GLN A 347 -14.95 -5.60 7.41
C GLN A 347 -14.49 -5.28 8.84
N LYS A 348 -13.52 -6.02 9.41
CA LYS A 348 -12.92 -5.74 10.73
C LYS A 348 -12.35 -4.32 10.79
N ALA A 349 -11.73 -3.84 9.71
CA ALA A 349 -11.22 -2.48 9.63
C ALA A 349 -12.33 -1.41 9.57
N LYS A 350 -13.42 -1.62 8.82
CA LYS A 350 -14.60 -0.74 8.82
C LYS A 350 -15.25 -0.67 10.21
N GLU A 351 -15.34 -1.80 10.91
CA GLU A 351 -15.87 -1.90 12.28
C GLU A 351 -14.99 -1.13 13.28
N GLN A 352 -13.67 -1.34 13.26
CA GLN A 352 -12.75 -0.63 14.16
C GLN A 352 -12.66 0.88 13.86
N MET A 353 -12.74 1.29 12.59
CA MET A 353 -12.83 2.71 12.24
C MET A 353 -14.14 3.35 12.74
N SER A 354 -15.24 2.58 12.74
CA SER A 354 -16.53 3.02 13.30
C SER A 354 -16.47 3.11 14.83
N TRP A 355 -15.80 2.17 15.51
CA TRP A 355 -15.51 2.23 16.94
C TRP A 355 -14.67 3.46 17.29
N PHE A 356 -13.57 3.70 16.56
CA PHE A 356 -12.71 4.87 16.72
C PHE A 356 -13.51 6.17 16.61
N ALA A 357 -14.28 6.35 15.54
CA ALA A 357 -15.13 7.52 15.35
C ALA A 357 -16.15 7.71 16.50
N SER A 358 -16.73 6.61 16.99
CA SER A 358 -17.66 6.62 18.14
C SER A 358 -16.97 7.06 19.44
N GLN A 359 -15.74 6.59 19.70
CA GLN A 359 -14.95 7.02 20.85
C GLN A 359 -14.56 8.50 20.79
N ILE A 360 -14.19 9.01 19.60
CA ILE A 360 -13.90 10.43 19.38
C ILE A 360 -15.12 11.32 19.71
N GLN A 361 -16.33 10.85 19.40
CA GLN A 361 -17.58 11.52 19.77
C GLN A 361 -17.89 11.40 21.27
N GLN A 362 -17.83 10.20 21.85
CA GLN A 362 -18.11 9.95 23.27
C GLN A 362 -17.21 10.79 24.19
N GLU A 363 -15.90 10.80 23.92
CA GLU A 363 -14.91 11.64 24.63
C GLU A 363 -15.00 13.13 24.24
N ASN A 364 -15.92 13.54 23.36
CA ASN A 364 -16.14 14.93 22.94
C ASN A 364 -14.84 15.63 22.47
N LEU A 365 -13.96 14.91 21.77
CA LEU A 365 -12.61 15.42 21.47
C LEU A 365 -12.64 16.53 20.41
N VAL A 366 -13.57 16.46 19.44
CA VAL A 366 -13.71 17.47 18.37
C VAL A 366 -14.08 18.86 18.90
N SER A 367 -14.87 18.94 19.98
CA SER A 367 -15.22 20.22 20.63
C SER A 367 -14.12 20.72 21.56
N LYS A 368 -13.33 19.81 22.17
CA LYS A 368 -12.14 20.13 22.98
C LYS A 368 -10.98 20.72 22.14
N LEU A 369 -10.93 20.46 20.84
CA LEU A 369 -9.97 21.11 19.92
C LEU A 369 -10.26 22.62 19.79
N LYS A 370 -9.26 23.45 20.10
CA LYS A 370 -9.33 24.92 20.06
C LYS A 370 -8.92 25.49 18.71
N ASN A 371 -7.92 24.89 18.06
CA ASN A 371 -7.40 25.38 16.79
C ASN A 371 -8.23 24.85 15.60
N ARG A 372 -8.55 25.72 14.64
CA ARG A 372 -9.21 25.34 13.37
C ARG A 372 -8.33 24.38 12.56
N THR A 373 -6.99 24.55 12.60
CA THR A 373 -6.04 23.63 11.95
C THR A 373 -6.14 22.22 12.55
N SER A 374 -6.31 22.08 13.87
CA SER A 374 -6.49 20.76 14.51
C SER A 374 -7.76 20.06 14.03
N LYS A 375 -8.86 20.80 13.84
CA LYS A 375 -10.13 20.23 13.34
C LYS A 375 -10.00 19.77 11.89
N SER A 376 -9.33 20.57 11.06
CA SER A 376 -9.00 20.21 9.68
C SER A 376 -8.07 18.98 9.62
N ALA A 377 -7.04 18.92 10.45
CA ALA A 377 -6.11 17.81 10.50
C ALA A 377 -6.77 16.52 11.03
N LEU A 378 -7.68 16.59 12.01
CA LEU A 378 -8.46 15.43 12.44
C LEU A 378 -9.41 14.93 11.35
N GLN A 379 -10.06 15.83 10.62
CA GLN A 379 -10.89 15.47 9.46
C GLN A 379 -10.06 14.79 8.36
N GLN A 380 -8.88 15.32 8.04
CA GLN A 380 -7.96 14.74 7.06
C GLN A 380 -7.42 13.37 7.52
N PHE A 381 -7.07 13.23 8.80
CA PHE A 381 -6.66 11.95 9.39
C PHE A 381 -7.77 10.89 9.31
N MET A 382 -9.02 11.26 9.63
CA MET A 382 -10.16 10.33 9.48
C MET A 382 -10.45 10.00 8.00
N ALA A 383 -10.27 10.95 7.09
CA ALA A 383 -10.41 10.73 5.65
C ALA A 383 -9.35 9.75 5.13
N LEU A 384 -8.07 9.96 5.44
CA LEU A 384 -6.96 9.06 5.06
C LEU A 384 -7.20 7.62 5.57
N ASN A 385 -7.62 7.45 6.81
CA ASN A 385 -7.96 6.13 7.35
C ASN A 385 -9.11 5.45 6.57
N THR A 386 -10.14 6.22 6.21
CA THR A 386 -11.28 5.72 5.42
C THR A 386 -10.88 5.39 3.98
N GLU A 387 -10.03 6.22 3.36
CA GLU A 387 -9.51 6.00 2.01
C GLU A 387 -8.59 4.77 1.96
N LEU A 388 -7.73 4.54 2.96
CA LEU A 388 -6.89 3.33 3.02
C LEU A 388 -7.72 2.05 3.13
N ILE A 389 -8.79 2.06 3.93
CA ILE A 389 -9.79 0.96 3.98
C ILE A 389 -10.43 0.76 2.60
N THR A 390 -10.70 1.84 1.87
CA THR A 390 -11.34 1.82 0.55
C THR A 390 -10.40 1.34 -0.55
N MET A 391 -9.13 1.76 -0.56
CA MET A 391 -8.07 1.25 -1.42
C MET A 391 -7.89 -0.26 -1.21
N LYS A 392 -7.85 -0.69 0.05
CA LYS A 392 -7.78 -2.12 0.42
C LYS A 392 -9.02 -2.90 -0.02
N HIS A 393 -10.22 -2.33 0.07
CA HIS A 393 -11.45 -2.94 -0.47
C HIS A 393 -11.34 -3.13 -1.99
N TYR A 394 -10.91 -2.09 -2.71
CA TYR A 394 -10.75 -2.11 -4.17
C TYR A 394 -9.72 -3.15 -4.63
N GLN A 395 -8.55 -3.22 -3.97
CA GLN A 395 -7.54 -4.27 -4.20
C GLN A 395 -8.12 -5.67 -4.00
N VAL A 396 -8.77 -5.91 -2.86
CA VAL A 396 -9.36 -7.22 -2.52
C VAL A 396 -10.44 -7.63 -3.52
N LEU A 397 -11.30 -6.70 -3.97
CA LEU A 397 -12.31 -7.00 -5.00
C LEU A 397 -11.67 -7.41 -6.33
N ASN A 398 -10.69 -6.66 -6.82
CA ASN A 398 -10.06 -6.96 -8.10
C ASN A 398 -9.21 -8.25 -8.04
N GLN A 399 -8.41 -8.46 -7.00
CA GLN A 399 -7.68 -9.71 -6.80
C GLN A 399 -8.64 -10.92 -6.71
N THR A 400 -9.75 -10.76 -5.99
CA THR A 400 -10.81 -11.80 -5.87
C THR A 400 -11.50 -12.06 -7.21
N ALA A 401 -11.78 -11.01 -8.00
CA ALA A 401 -12.37 -11.13 -9.32
C ALA A 401 -11.42 -11.81 -10.32
N MET A 402 -10.13 -11.47 -10.31
CA MET A 402 -9.07 -12.09 -11.10
C MET A 402 -8.99 -13.61 -10.81
N ILE A 403 -8.80 -13.98 -9.54
CA ILE A 403 -8.71 -15.40 -9.14
C ILE A 403 -10.00 -16.16 -9.52
N LYS A 404 -11.18 -15.54 -9.37
CA LYS A 404 -12.47 -16.18 -9.71
C LYS A 404 -12.82 -16.14 -11.20
N ILE A 405 -12.13 -15.38 -12.05
CA ILE A 405 -12.34 -15.40 -13.50
C ILE A 405 -11.34 -16.35 -14.17
N LEU A 406 -10.10 -16.42 -13.69
CA LEU A 406 -9.15 -17.46 -14.09
C LEU A 406 -9.66 -18.86 -13.69
N LYS A 407 -10.03 -19.10 -12.42
CA LYS A 407 -10.71 -20.36 -12.00
C LYS A 407 -12.11 -20.58 -12.61
N LYS A 408 -12.57 -19.69 -13.50
CA LYS A 408 -13.74 -19.88 -14.37
C LYS A 408 -13.36 -20.24 -15.79
N HIS A 409 -12.24 -19.72 -16.29
CA HIS A 409 -11.61 -20.11 -17.54
C HIS A 409 -11.21 -21.58 -17.45
N ASP A 410 -10.36 -21.96 -16.51
CA ASP A 410 -9.86 -23.34 -16.31
C ASP A 410 -10.99 -24.39 -16.37
N LYS A 411 -12.04 -24.18 -15.56
CA LYS A 411 -13.22 -25.08 -15.48
C LYS A 411 -14.14 -25.04 -16.72
N ARG A 412 -13.78 -24.31 -17.77
CA ARG A 412 -14.52 -24.22 -19.04
C ARG A 412 -13.67 -24.54 -20.26
N SER A 413 -12.39 -24.20 -20.25
CA SER A 413 -11.43 -24.49 -21.31
C SER A 413 -10.73 -25.84 -21.12
N GLY A 414 -10.61 -26.33 -19.87
CA GLY A 414 -9.75 -27.46 -19.53
C GLY A 414 -8.28 -27.08 -19.36
N LEU A 415 -7.96 -25.78 -19.43
CA LEU A 415 -6.62 -25.23 -19.32
C LEU A 415 -6.29 -24.82 -17.86
N ASN A 416 -5.02 -24.51 -17.58
CA ASN A 416 -4.54 -24.16 -16.24
C ASN A 416 -4.17 -22.66 -16.10
N ALA A 417 -5.02 -21.76 -16.60
CA ALA A 417 -4.76 -20.32 -16.57
C ALA A 417 -4.65 -19.76 -15.14
N SER A 418 -5.30 -20.34 -14.13
CA SER A 418 -5.21 -19.85 -12.75
C SER A 418 -3.89 -20.08 -12.03
N THR A 419 -2.94 -20.80 -12.63
CA THR A 419 -1.52 -20.86 -12.22
C THR A 419 -0.62 -20.16 -13.25
N SER A 420 -0.68 -20.60 -14.51
CA SER A 420 0.21 -20.13 -15.58
C SER A 420 0.12 -18.62 -15.88
N PHE A 421 -1.05 -17.99 -15.72
CA PHE A 421 -1.18 -16.53 -15.91
C PHE A 421 -0.56 -15.73 -14.74
N PRO A 422 -0.93 -15.95 -13.45
CA PRO A 422 -0.28 -15.27 -12.33
C PRO A 422 1.23 -15.45 -12.25
N ASP A 423 1.76 -16.58 -12.69
CA ASP A 423 3.21 -16.82 -12.73
C ASP A 423 3.87 -16.02 -13.87
N PHE A 424 3.23 -15.95 -15.05
CA PHE A 424 3.72 -15.16 -16.19
C PHE A 424 3.75 -13.64 -15.92
N VAL A 425 2.66 -13.05 -15.40
CA VAL A 425 2.62 -11.60 -15.13
C VAL A 425 3.34 -11.18 -13.84
N GLY A 426 3.88 -12.14 -13.08
CA GLY A 426 4.40 -11.88 -11.74
C GLY A 426 3.29 -11.44 -10.79
N SER A 427 2.71 -12.39 -10.06
CA SER A 427 1.58 -12.19 -9.12
C SER A 427 1.75 -11.08 -8.06
N ASN A 428 2.95 -10.53 -7.90
CA ASN A 428 3.24 -9.35 -7.07
C ASN A 428 3.04 -7.99 -7.77
N GLU A 429 3.07 -7.88 -9.11
CA GLU A 429 2.85 -6.59 -9.79
C GLU A 429 1.40 -6.08 -9.63
N PHE A 430 0.44 -7.00 -9.60
CA PHE A 430 -0.98 -6.70 -9.60
C PHE A 430 -1.57 -6.83 -8.19
N PHE A 431 -1.91 -5.68 -7.58
CA PHE A 431 -2.53 -5.56 -6.25
C PHE A 431 -1.64 -5.98 -5.07
N THR A 432 -0.37 -5.53 -5.08
CA THR A 432 0.60 -5.65 -3.97
C THR A 432 -0.04 -5.62 -2.56
N PRO A 433 -0.12 -6.76 -1.83
CA PRO A 433 -0.75 -6.80 -0.50
C PRO A 433 0.04 -6.01 0.55
N THR A 434 1.32 -5.75 0.28
CA THR A 434 2.22 -4.93 1.10
C THR A 434 1.87 -3.44 1.04
N LEU A 435 1.21 -2.95 -0.02
CA LEU A 435 0.99 -1.50 -0.19
C LEU A 435 0.15 -0.91 0.96
N ALA A 436 -0.96 -1.57 1.31
CA ALA A 436 -1.81 -1.09 2.40
C ALA A 436 -1.08 -1.12 3.76
N LYS A 437 -0.10 -2.02 3.96
CA LYS A 437 0.78 -2.04 5.13
C LYS A 437 1.76 -0.85 5.12
N ILE A 438 2.41 -0.59 3.98
CA ILE A 438 3.36 0.54 3.82
C ILE A 438 2.65 1.87 4.10
N LEU A 439 1.46 2.09 3.54
CA LEU A 439 0.68 3.30 3.76
C LEU A 439 0.17 3.43 5.21
N CYS A 440 -0.17 2.31 5.86
CA CYS A 440 -0.52 2.28 7.29
C CYS A 440 0.69 2.61 8.19
N ALA A 441 1.87 2.07 7.85
CA ALA A 441 3.12 2.36 8.56
C ALA A 441 3.50 3.84 8.41
N ALA A 442 3.44 4.39 7.19
CA ALA A 442 3.71 5.80 6.91
C ALA A 442 2.79 6.75 7.70
N ILE A 443 1.49 6.44 7.80
CA ILE A 443 0.56 7.17 8.69
C ILE A 443 1.00 7.08 10.15
N THR A 444 1.36 5.89 10.62
CA THR A 444 1.63 5.67 12.05
C THR A 444 2.95 6.33 12.46
N GLU A 445 4.03 6.08 11.73
CA GLU A 445 5.40 6.54 12.02
C GLU A 445 5.54 8.06 11.93
N LYS A 446 5.01 8.70 10.87
CA LYS A 446 5.05 10.16 10.71
C LYS A 446 4.23 10.89 11.77
N LEU A 447 3.18 10.27 12.32
CA LEU A 447 2.28 10.93 13.28
C LEU A 447 2.66 10.69 14.74
N THR A 448 3.19 9.52 15.11
CA THR A 448 3.70 9.26 16.46
C THR A 448 4.94 10.11 16.78
N THR A 449 5.85 10.27 15.81
CA THR A 449 7.07 11.07 15.97
C THR A 449 6.80 12.57 16.21
N ILE A 450 5.69 13.11 15.68
CA ILE A 450 5.30 14.52 15.88
C ILE A 450 4.68 14.76 17.26
N ILE A 451 3.98 13.78 17.83
CA ILE A 451 3.27 13.91 19.10
C ILE A 451 3.93 12.99 20.14
N PRO A 452 5.00 13.47 20.81
CA PRO A 452 5.72 12.69 21.82
C PRO A 452 4.78 12.25 22.95
N GLN A 453 4.74 10.95 23.25
CA GLN A 453 3.87 10.36 24.28
C GLN A 453 4.58 10.35 25.65
N PRO A 454 3.85 10.32 26.78
CA PRO A 454 4.48 10.35 28.12
C PRO A 454 5.39 9.15 28.39
N ASP A 455 5.04 8.00 27.84
CA ASP A 455 5.70 6.72 28.12
C ASP A 455 7.09 6.63 27.45
N ASP A 456 7.26 7.26 26.28
CA ASP A 456 8.54 7.37 25.55
C ASP A 456 9.65 8.06 26.38
N TYR A 457 9.24 8.87 27.36
CA TYR A 457 10.12 9.63 28.25
C TYR A 457 9.94 9.25 29.74
N ALA A 458 9.34 8.10 30.01
CA ALA A 458 9.17 7.60 31.37
C ALA A 458 10.51 7.12 31.96
N CYS A 459 10.79 7.53 33.19
CA CYS A 459 11.91 6.98 33.96
C CYS A 459 11.63 5.50 34.30
N PRO A 460 12.47 4.52 33.90
CA PRO A 460 12.19 3.10 34.12
C PRO A 460 12.06 2.67 35.58
N VAL A 461 12.53 3.48 36.53
CA VAL A 461 12.44 3.22 37.98
C VAL A 461 11.09 3.66 38.58
N CYS A 462 10.38 4.60 37.95
CA CYS A 462 9.12 5.14 38.50
C CYS A 462 7.98 5.28 37.47
N MET A 463 8.15 4.76 36.25
CA MET A 463 7.09 4.64 35.21
C MET A 463 6.34 5.95 34.96
N SER A 464 7.06 7.08 35.00
CA SER A 464 6.50 8.42 34.85
C SER A 464 7.57 9.37 34.28
N VAL A 465 7.12 10.39 33.54
CA VAL A 465 7.96 11.33 32.78
C VAL A 465 9.14 11.83 33.62
N ALA A 466 10.36 11.72 33.07
CA ALA A 466 11.58 11.95 33.83
C ALA A 466 11.72 13.39 34.37
N TRP A 467 11.82 13.55 35.70
CA TRP A 467 12.10 14.85 36.32
C TRP A 467 13.60 15.01 36.65
N ARG A 468 14.19 16.10 36.15
CA ARG A 468 15.65 16.32 36.07
C ARG A 468 16.36 15.06 35.54
N PRO A 469 16.18 14.74 34.24
CA PRO A 469 16.73 13.54 33.63
C PRO A 469 18.25 13.52 33.72
N ILE A 470 18.79 12.49 34.36
CA ILE A 470 20.22 12.20 34.40
C ILE A 470 20.50 11.10 33.37
N ARG A 471 21.44 11.35 32.46
CA ARG A 471 21.88 10.38 31.45
C ARG A 471 23.15 9.67 31.93
N LEU A 472 23.06 8.36 32.13
CA LEU A 472 24.20 7.54 32.55
C LEU A 472 25.25 7.42 31.44
N THR A 473 26.47 7.03 31.78
CA THR A 473 27.56 6.73 30.81
C THR A 473 27.14 5.73 29.74
N CYS A 474 26.23 4.80 30.07
CA CYS A 474 25.62 3.84 29.15
C CYS A 474 24.38 4.38 28.42
N GLY A 475 24.24 5.70 28.23
CA GLY A 475 23.20 6.37 27.43
C GLY A 475 21.78 6.41 28.01
N HIS A 476 21.47 5.55 28.99
CA HIS A 476 20.14 5.40 29.59
C HIS A 476 19.79 6.56 30.54
N VAL A 477 18.50 6.94 30.62
CA VAL A 477 18.02 8.14 31.34
C VAL A 477 17.12 7.77 32.52
N PHE A 478 17.29 8.48 33.64
CA PHE A 478 16.50 8.30 34.87
C PHE A 478 16.25 9.65 35.59
N CYS A 479 15.23 9.75 36.44
CA CYS A 479 15.06 10.91 37.34
C CYS A 479 16.23 11.01 38.32
N VAL A 480 16.73 12.22 38.60
CA VAL A 480 17.80 12.44 39.60
C VAL A 480 17.50 11.80 40.96
N ARG A 481 16.26 11.92 41.46
CA ARG A 481 15.84 11.36 42.76
C ARG A 481 15.75 9.83 42.74
N CYS A 482 15.45 9.22 41.59
CA CYS A 482 15.50 7.76 41.43
C CYS A 482 16.94 7.23 41.51
N LEU A 483 17.91 7.92 40.90
CA LEU A 483 19.32 7.55 41.00
C LEU A 483 19.88 7.75 42.41
N ILE A 484 19.55 8.86 43.09
CA ILE A 484 19.94 9.07 44.49
C ILE A 484 19.39 7.94 45.38
N LYS A 485 18.14 7.51 45.19
CA LYS A 485 17.57 6.34 45.89
C LYS A 485 18.29 5.03 45.57
N ALA A 486 18.78 4.84 44.35
CA ALA A 486 19.56 3.67 43.95
C ALA A 486 20.99 3.68 44.52
N GLN A 487 21.68 4.83 44.50
CA GLN A 487 22.99 5.04 45.11
C GLN A 487 22.95 4.82 46.63
N LYS A 488 21.93 5.35 47.33
CA LYS A 488 21.69 5.07 48.77
C LYS A 488 21.52 3.57 49.05
N LYS A 489 20.98 2.80 48.10
CA LYS A 489 20.86 1.33 48.16
C LYS A 489 22.11 0.57 47.68
N LYS A 490 23.25 1.25 47.46
CA LYS A 490 24.52 0.70 46.97
C LYS A 490 24.43 -0.01 45.61
N MET A 491 23.47 0.37 44.77
CA MET A 491 23.28 -0.21 43.44
C MET A 491 24.19 0.52 42.43
N ASN A 492 25.29 -0.11 42.03
CA ASN A 492 26.32 0.52 41.20
C ASN A 492 26.04 0.46 39.68
N SER A 493 25.31 -0.56 39.22
CA SER A 493 25.08 -0.83 37.79
C SER A 493 23.77 -0.25 37.26
N CYS A 494 23.68 -0.02 35.95
CA CYS A 494 22.46 0.49 35.29
C CYS A 494 21.26 -0.49 35.44
N PRO A 495 20.05 -0.04 35.84
CA PRO A 495 18.85 -0.88 35.89
C PRO A 495 18.47 -1.57 34.58
N MET A 496 18.71 -0.90 33.44
CA MET A 496 18.23 -1.34 32.12
C MET A 496 19.21 -2.32 31.45
N CYS A 497 20.46 -1.89 31.26
CA CYS A 497 21.48 -2.66 30.53
C CYS A 497 22.55 -3.30 31.41
N ARG A 498 22.44 -3.20 32.74
CA ARG A 498 23.38 -3.75 33.74
C ARG A 498 24.84 -3.27 33.63
N HIS A 499 25.12 -2.25 32.80
CA HIS A 499 26.46 -1.67 32.64
C HIS A 499 27.07 -1.33 34.02
N PRO A 500 28.30 -1.80 34.31
CA PRO A 500 28.92 -1.64 35.62
C PRO A 500 29.22 -0.17 35.92
N SER A 501 29.25 0.19 37.20
CA SER A 501 29.47 1.55 37.75
C SER A 501 28.60 2.70 37.20
N ALA A 502 27.73 2.49 36.21
CA ALA A 502 26.92 3.52 35.56
C ALA A 502 26.06 4.36 36.52
N VAL A 503 25.58 3.78 37.62
CA VAL A 503 24.83 4.50 38.67
C VAL A 503 25.76 5.03 39.76
N GLN A 504 26.89 4.37 40.00
CA GLN A 504 27.92 4.83 40.94
C GLN A 504 28.63 6.12 40.48
N THR A 505 28.86 6.26 39.16
CA THR A 505 29.49 7.44 38.55
C THR A 505 28.51 8.56 38.21
N ALA A 506 27.20 8.32 38.34
CA ALA A 506 26.17 9.30 38.03
C ALA A 506 26.19 10.49 38.99
N SER A 507 26.34 11.69 38.44
CA SER A 507 26.47 12.94 39.19
C SER A 507 25.51 14.02 38.67
N ALA A 508 25.48 15.19 39.32
CA ALA A 508 24.75 16.35 38.82
C ALA A 508 25.28 16.87 37.47
N LEU A 509 26.52 16.56 37.10
CA LEU A 509 27.12 16.91 35.80
C LEU A 509 26.55 16.07 34.64
N ASN A 510 25.85 14.98 34.96
CA ASN A 510 25.21 14.09 33.98
C ASN A 510 23.75 14.49 33.69
N LEU A 511 23.36 15.72 34.04
CA LEU A 511 22.03 16.28 33.77
C LEU A 511 21.84 16.52 32.27
N ASP A 512 20.82 15.90 31.70
CA ASP A 512 20.42 16.12 30.31
C ASP A 512 19.53 17.39 30.24
N GLU A 513 20.18 18.55 30.22
CA GLU A 513 19.48 19.84 30.14
C GLU A 513 18.64 20.01 28.86
N PRO A 514 19.09 19.59 27.65
CA PRO A 514 18.26 19.59 26.46
C PRO A 514 16.96 18.79 26.64
N LEU A 515 17.04 17.57 27.19
CA LEU A 515 15.87 16.76 27.49
C LEU A 515 15.03 17.37 28.62
N GLN A 516 15.63 17.95 29.67
CA GLN A 516 14.88 18.61 30.73
C GLN A 516 14.04 19.77 30.17
N ASN A 517 14.62 20.58 29.28
CA ASN A 517 13.95 21.71 28.65
C ASN A 517 12.83 21.26 27.70
N PHE A 518 13.07 20.22 26.91
CA PHE A 518 12.04 19.56 26.11
C PHE A 518 10.88 19.03 26.96
N LEU A 519 11.17 18.34 28.08
CA LEU A 519 10.13 17.80 28.95
C LEU A 519 9.33 18.88 29.70
N LEU A 520 9.98 19.97 30.13
CA LEU A 520 9.31 21.15 30.67
C LEU A 520 8.32 21.78 29.66
N MET A 521 8.66 21.74 28.37
CA MET A 521 7.89 22.36 27.30
C MET A 521 6.74 21.48 26.78
N TYR A 522 6.97 20.17 26.56
CA TYR A 522 5.98 19.24 26.00
C TYR A 522 5.18 18.42 27.03
N PHE A 523 5.62 18.39 28.30
CA PHE A 523 4.98 17.61 29.37
C PHE A 523 4.72 18.42 30.66
N PRO A 524 4.25 19.68 30.59
CA PRO A 524 4.15 20.56 31.77
C PRO A 524 3.19 20.04 32.86
N LYS A 525 2.15 19.27 32.52
CA LYS A 525 1.23 18.69 33.52
C LYS A 525 1.90 17.55 34.28
N GLU A 526 2.53 16.64 33.54
CA GLU A 526 3.23 15.46 34.03
C GLU A 526 4.42 15.87 34.90
N ILE A 527 5.20 16.87 34.47
CA ILE A 527 6.29 17.45 35.25
C ILE A 527 5.77 18.17 36.51
N LYS A 528 4.64 18.91 36.43
CA LYS A 528 4.01 19.54 37.62
C LYS A 528 3.48 18.49 38.61
N GLN A 529 2.98 17.36 38.12
CA GLN A 529 2.60 16.22 38.96
C GLN A 529 3.84 15.57 39.61
N LYS A 530 4.91 15.34 38.84
CA LYS A 530 6.12 14.69 39.33
C LYS A 530 6.86 15.54 40.36
N LYS A 531 6.84 16.88 40.24
CA LYS A 531 7.33 17.80 41.27
C LYS A 531 6.61 17.59 42.62
N ARG A 532 5.28 17.69 42.64
CA ARG A 532 4.45 17.44 43.84
C ARG A 532 4.68 16.07 44.46
N GLU A 533 4.86 15.04 43.64
CA GLU A 533 5.15 13.68 44.10
C GLU A 533 6.51 13.63 44.84
N ASN A 534 7.56 14.16 44.22
CA ASN A 534 8.89 14.24 44.86
C ASN A 534 8.88 15.09 46.14
N GLU A 535 8.14 16.21 46.14
CA GLU A 535 7.95 17.08 47.31
C GLU A 535 7.26 16.33 48.47
N ARG A 536 6.20 15.56 48.18
CA ARG A 536 5.51 14.71 49.16
C ARG A 536 6.39 13.58 49.69
N GLU A 537 7.09 12.86 48.82
CA GLU A 537 8.02 11.81 49.26
C GLU A 537 9.15 12.38 50.12
N GLN A 538 9.66 13.57 49.80
CA GLN A 538 10.73 14.23 50.58
C GLN A 538 10.20 14.61 51.97
N ALA A 539 9.02 15.23 52.05
CA ALA A 539 8.40 15.56 53.33
C ALA A 539 8.13 14.33 54.22
N ILE A 540 7.82 13.16 53.62
CA ILE A 540 7.72 11.89 54.35
C ILE A 540 9.10 11.46 54.86
N GLU A 541 10.12 11.40 53.99
CA GLU A 541 11.49 11.02 54.36
C GLU A 541 12.07 11.94 55.46
N ASP A 542 11.74 13.23 55.45
CA ASP A 542 12.14 14.21 56.46
C ASP A 542 11.40 13.98 57.81
N VAL A 543 10.12 13.61 57.78
CA VAL A 543 9.34 13.24 58.99
C VAL A 543 9.79 11.90 59.56
N GLU A 544 10.12 10.91 58.73
CA GLU A 544 10.72 9.64 59.17
C GLU A 544 12.07 9.90 59.86
N ALA A 545 12.92 10.74 59.25
CA ALA A 545 14.22 11.12 59.82
C ALA A 545 14.10 11.91 61.13
N PHE A 546 13.10 12.79 61.27
CA PHE A 546 12.87 13.58 62.49
C PHE A 546 12.22 12.76 63.62
N THR A 547 11.27 11.87 63.30
CA THR A 547 10.50 11.13 64.31
C THR A 547 11.08 9.76 64.67
N GLY A 548 12.01 9.24 63.86
CA GLY A 548 12.55 7.87 64.00
C GLY A 548 11.53 6.77 63.71
N ARG A 549 10.35 7.11 63.18
CA ARG A 549 9.29 6.16 62.81
C ARG A 549 9.34 5.92 61.31
N SER A 550 9.27 4.67 60.89
CA SER A 550 8.97 4.32 59.50
C SER A 550 7.47 4.14 59.29
N TYR A 551 6.98 4.52 58.11
CA TYR A 551 5.57 4.34 57.73
C TYR A 551 5.40 3.23 56.69
N THR A 552 4.31 2.46 56.79
CA THR A 552 4.01 1.44 55.78
C THR A 552 3.49 2.09 54.49
N PRO A 553 3.58 1.42 53.32
CA PRO A 553 3.03 1.94 52.07
C PRO A 553 1.54 2.31 52.17
N GLU A 554 0.76 1.58 52.97
CA GLU A 554 -0.66 1.84 53.21
C GLU A 554 -0.88 3.08 54.09
N GLN A 555 0.01 3.35 55.04
CA GLN A 555 -0.03 4.57 55.86
C GLN A 555 0.33 5.80 55.02
N ILE A 556 1.38 5.71 54.20
CA ILE A 556 1.77 6.73 53.22
C ILE A 556 0.63 6.99 52.22
N ALA A 557 -0.03 5.93 51.73
CA ALA A 557 -1.16 6.06 50.81
C ALA A 557 -2.40 6.72 51.46
N ARG A 558 -2.61 6.56 52.78
CA ARG A 558 -3.66 7.28 53.53
C ARG A 558 -3.33 8.76 53.66
N MET A 559 -2.11 9.10 54.10
CA MET A 559 -1.63 10.49 54.20
C MET A 559 -1.71 11.26 52.86
N SER A 560 -1.58 10.55 51.73
CA SER A 560 -1.73 11.09 50.38
C SER A 560 -3.20 11.33 49.94
N ARG A 561 -4.19 10.71 50.61
CA ARG A 561 -5.63 10.89 50.33
C ARG A 561 -6.22 12.07 51.08
N ASP A 562 -5.94 12.19 52.37
CA ASP A 562 -6.56 13.19 53.25
C ASP A 562 -6.21 14.63 52.81
N ASN A 563 -4.94 14.85 52.42
CA ASN A 563 -4.46 16.10 51.80
C ASN A 563 -5.14 16.46 50.47
N ASN A 564 -5.88 15.54 49.84
CA ASN A 564 -6.57 15.78 48.58
C ASN A 564 -8.06 16.17 48.79
N GLN A 565 -8.58 16.09 50.02
CA GLN A 565 -9.92 16.59 50.39
C GLN A 565 -9.86 18.06 50.87
N ASN A 566 -8.81 18.44 51.61
CA ASN A 566 -8.55 19.82 52.05
C ASN A 566 -8.10 20.79 50.92
N CYS A 567 -8.29 20.42 49.65
CA CYS A 567 -7.96 21.26 48.49
C CYS A 567 -9.21 21.70 47.70
N THR A 568 -10.35 21.83 48.40
CA THR A 568 -11.52 22.57 47.91
C THR A 568 -11.38 24.02 48.38
N ILE A 569 -10.84 24.88 47.50
CA ILE A 569 -10.73 26.33 47.78
C ILE A 569 -12.11 26.96 47.60
N MET A 570 -12.58 27.65 48.64
CA MET A 570 -13.58 28.73 48.54
C MET A 570 -12.86 30.04 48.18
#